data_AF-A0A821YJV5-F1
#
_entry.id   AF-A0A821YJV5-F1
#
_cell.length_a   1.000
_cell.length_b   1.000
_cell.length_c   1.000
_cell.angle_alpha   90.00
_cell.angle_beta   90.00
_cell.angle_gamma   90.00
#
_symmetry.space_group_name_H-M   'P 1'
#
loop_
_entity.id
_entity.type
_entity.pdbx_description
1 polymer ?
#
loop_
_entity_poly.entity_id
_entity_poly.type
_entity_poly.pdbx_seq_one_letter_code
_entity_poly.pdbx_strand_id
1 'polypeptide(L)'
;MFYICNRLREGCHILSATTGRLKNMLEKHQISLTKVKYFVLDLADQMFGKSFELDICKLETLGLPSKHERFTFMFSATFSDEIRILAQHFIRDNYISLVVGKLDAANEDIIQTIEKVPNTFKKDRLFQLLEQNLKSERCLIFVETNRTADYISIQQFTNGICQILVATSVVARGLDFPLVDYVINYDLPNSIDIYIHRIGRTGRAGHLGRSISFFDPDRNSDRKTARDLISKLSEVVGQVVPEFLKRYVDDSYHIFNCDGYGVRNINITHFKANGFGNQNRAAGFSDDAAISDATDEESNDIE
;
A
#
# COMPACT_ATOMS: atom_id res chain seq x y z
N MET A 1 -29.54 -5.06 15.72
CA MET A 1 -28.57 -5.46 16.78
C MET A 1 -29.08 -6.62 17.64
N PHE A 2 -30.33 -6.57 18.13
CA PHE A 2 -30.93 -7.61 18.98
C PHE A 2 -30.95 -9.03 18.39
N TYR A 3 -31.21 -9.17 17.09
CA TYR A 3 -31.30 -10.48 16.44
C TYR A 3 -29.98 -11.28 16.45
N ILE A 4 -28.85 -10.60 16.21
CA ILE A 4 -27.51 -11.24 16.18
C ILE A 4 -27.12 -11.71 17.59
N CYS A 5 -27.37 -10.88 18.61
CA CYS A 5 -27.09 -11.25 20.00
C CYS A 5 -27.92 -12.45 20.47
N ASN A 6 -29.17 -12.58 20.01
CA ASN A 6 -30.00 -13.74 20.36
C ASN A 6 -29.46 -15.04 19.74
N ARG A 7 -29.06 -15.03 18.47
CA ARG A 7 -28.44 -16.22 17.84
C ARG A 7 -27.11 -16.63 18.45
N LEU A 8 -26.33 -15.67 18.96
CA LEU A 8 -25.09 -15.98 19.67
C LEU A 8 -25.32 -16.61 21.04
N ARG A 9 -26.43 -16.27 21.72
CA ARG A 9 -26.82 -16.90 23.00
C ARG A 9 -27.22 -18.36 22.85
N GLU A 10 -27.66 -18.78 21.67
CA GLU A 10 -27.94 -20.18 21.34
C GLU A 10 -26.66 -21.01 21.17
N GLY A 11 -25.48 -20.36 21.13
CA GLY A 11 -24.18 -20.98 20.92
C GLY A 11 -23.69 -20.82 19.49
N CYS A 12 -22.41 -20.50 19.33
CA CYS A 12 -21.80 -20.24 18.03
C CYS A 12 -20.44 -20.94 17.96
N HIS A 13 -20.32 -21.92 17.07
CA HIS A 13 -19.08 -22.67 16.84
C HIS A 13 -18.19 -22.00 15.77
N ILE A 14 -18.81 -21.30 14.81
CA ILE A 14 -18.13 -20.61 13.71
C ILE A 14 -18.67 -19.19 13.65
N LEU A 15 -17.78 -18.21 13.81
CA LEU A 15 -18.10 -16.79 13.76
C LEU A 15 -17.32 -16.14 12.61
N SER A 16 -18.04 -15.52 11.68
CA SER A 16 -17.46 -14.58 10.71
C SER A 16 -17.88 -13.16 11.10
N ALA A 17 -16.92 -12.26 11.23
CA ALA A 17 -17.16 -10.88 11.66
C ALA A 17 -16.09 -9.94 11.11
N THR A 18 -16.49 -8.70 10.83
CA THR A 18 -15.54 -7.62 10.59
C THR A 18 -14.87 -7.22 11.92
N THR A 19 -13.62 -6.78 11.84
CA THR A 19 -12.74 -6.50 12.99
C THR A 19 -13.36 -5.51 13.97
N GLY A 20 -13.91 -4.40 13.46
CA GLY A 20 -14.59 -3.40 14.29
C GLY A 20 -15.83 -3.94 15.01
N ARG A 21 -16.60 -4.82 14.36
CA ARG A 21 -17.79 -5.44 14.98
C ARG A 21 -17.38 -6.47 16.01
N LEU A 22 -16.39 -7.31 15.71
CA LEU A 22 -15.84 -8.29 16.63
C LEU A 22 -15.36 -7.63 17.92
N LYS A 23 -14.54 -6.58 17.80
CA LYS A 23 -14.04 -5.80 18.93
C LYS A 23 -15.16 -5.26 19.80
N ASN A 24 -16.18 -4.62 19.20
CA ASN A 24 -17.33 -4.10 19.96
C ASN A 24 -18.05 -5.19 20.77
N MET A 25 -18.10 -6.42 20.26
CA MET A 25 -18.77 -7.54 20.91
C MET A 25 -17.92 -8.15 22.02
N LEU A 26 -16.59 -8.15 21.87
CA LEU A 26 -15.64 -8.56 22.90
C LEU A 26 -15.62 -7.58 24.08
N GLU A 27 -15.55 -6.27 23.80
CA GLU A 27 -15.57 -5.21 24.81
C GLU A 27 -16.88 -5.21 25.62
N LYS A 28 -17.99 -5.60 24.99
CA LYS A 28 -19.29 -5.75 25.66
C LYS A 28 -19.49 -7.11 26.32
N HIS A 29 -18.45 -7.96 26.34
CA HIS A 29 -18.48 -9.33 26.87
C HIS A 29 -19.63 -10.18 26.32
N GLN A 30 -20.02 -9.96 25.07
CA GLN A 30 -21.09 -10.71 24.41
C GLN A 30 -20.58 -12.03 23.82
N ILE A 31 -19.28 -12.12 23.56
CA ILE A 31 -18.58 -13.29 23.03
C ILE A 31 -17.22 -13.43 23.71
N SER A 32 -16.66 -14.65 23.72
CA SER A 32 -15.32 -14.95 24.22
C SER A 32 -14.55 -15.74 23.16
N LEU A 33 -13.26 -15.46 23.00
CA LEU A 33 -12.37 -16.16 22.07
C LEU A 33 -11.52 -17.25 22.72
N THR A 34 -11.68 -17.48 24.03
CA THR A 34 -10.82 -18.36 24.84
C THR A 34 -10.71 -19.79 24.33
N LYS A 35 -11.72 -20.31 23.62
CA LYS A 35 -11.74 -21.67 23.06
C LYS A 35 -11.48 -21.74 21.55
N VAL A 36 -11.02 -20.66 20.94
CA VAL A 36 -10.75 -20.60 19.50
C VAL A 36 -9.53 -21.46 19.15
N LYS A 37 -9.77 -22.51 18.38
CA LYS A 37 -8.71 -23.38 17.84
C LYS A 37 -8.28 -22.99 16.42
N TYR A 38 -9.16 -22.36 15.67
CA TYR A 38 -8.95 -21.97 14.28
C TYR A 38 -9.23 -20.48 14.14
N PHE A 39 -8.25 -19.72 13.68
CA PHE A 39 -8.35 -18.29 13.46
C PHE A 39 -8.03 -17.98 12.00
N VAL A 40 -8.94 -17.29 11.32
CA VAL A 40 -8.80 -16.98 9.88
C VAL A 40 -8.83 -15.47 9.71
N LEU A 41 -7.78 -14.95 9.06
CA LEU A 41 -7.68 -13.56 8.63
C LEU A 41 -7.83 -13.54 7.11
N ASP A 42 -8.98 -13.08 6.62
CA ASP A 42 -9.26 -12.97 5.19
C ASP A 42 -9.20 -11.52 4.72
N LEU A 43 -8.61 -11.28 3.55
CA LEU A 43 -8.29 -9.93 3.02
C LEU A 43 -7.43 -9.12 4.00
N ALA A 44 -6.38 -9.75 4.53
CA ALA A 44 -5.51 -9.14 5.55
C ALA A 44 -5.04 -7.75 5.13
N ASP A 45 -4.54 -7.60 3.90
CA ASP A 45 -4.14 -6.34 3.28
C ASP A 45 -5.19 -5.23 3.29
N GLN A 46 -6.47 -5.57 3.17
CA GLN A 46 -7.56 -4.59 3.22
C GLN A 46 -7.93 -4.17 4.64
N MET A 47 -7.57 -4.97 5.63
CA MET A 47 -7.84 -4.67 7.03
C MET A 47 -6.91 -3.57 7.58
N PHE A 48 -5.86 -3.17 6.86
CA PHE A 48 -4.85 -2.23 7.36
C PHE A 48 -5.16 -0.73 7.22
N GLY A 49 -4.90 -0.05 8.34
CA GLY A 49 -4.79 1.39 8.57
C GLY A 49 -4.19 1.59 9.98
N LYS A 50 -3.80 2.83 10.36
CA LYS A 50 -3.14 3.14 11.66
C LYS A 50 -3.85 2.61 12.93
N SER A 51 -5.08 2.14 12.82
CA SER A 51 -5.90 1.58 13.91
C SER A 51 -5.86 0.04 14.01
N PHE A 52 -5.49 -0.66 12.94
CA PHE A 52 -5.68 -2.12 12.85
C PHE A 52 -4.65 -2.90 13.69
N GLU A 53 -3.38 -2.51 13.66
CA GLU A 53 -2.34 -3.12 14.51
C GLU A 53 -2.71 -3.03 16.00
N LEU A 54 -3.21 -1.85 16.42
CA LEU A 54 -3.70 -1.62 17.77
C LEU A 54 -4.96 -2.44 18.10
N ASP A 55 -5.82 -2.72 17.13
CA ASP A 55 -7.06 -3.49 17.35
C ASP A 55 -6.82 -4.99 17.36
N ILE A 56 -5.83 -5.47 16.61
CA ILE A 56 -5.47 -6.87 16.55
C ILE A 56 -4.64 -7.29 17.77
N CYS A 57 -3.64 -6.52 18.19
CA CYS A 57 -2.87 -6.82 19.40
C CYS A 57 -3.79 -6.87 20.64
N LYS A 58 -4.90 -6.12 20.61
CA LYS A 58 -5.95 -6.21 21.63
C LYS A 58 -6.72 -7.53 21.59
N LEU A 59 -6.76 -8.26 20.49
CA LEU A 59 -7.47 -9.55 20.46
C LEU A 59 -6.80 -10.58 21.36
N GLU A 60 -5.46 -10.59 21.44
CA GLU A 60 -4.72 -11.46 22.36
C GLU A 60 -5.01 -11.08 23.81
N THR A 61 -5.02 -9.78 24.13
CA THR A 61 -5.38 -9.31 25.48
C THR A 61 -6.86 -9.54 25.82
N LEU A 62 -7.73 -9.62 24.82
CA LEU A 62 -9.16 -9.95 24.94
C LEU A 62 -9.45 -11.47 24.98
N GLY A 63 -8.41 -12.30 25.06
CA GLY A 63 -8.53 -13.74 25.31
C GLY A 63 -8.48 -14.63 24.08
N LEU A 64 -7.91 -14.16 22.96
CA LEU A 64 -7.50 -15.04 21.86
C LEU A 64 -6.28 -15.88 22.31
N PRO A 65 -6.30 -17.22 22.15
CA PRO A 65 -5.16 -18.08 22.49
C PRO A 65 -3.88 -17.71 21.74
N SER A 66 -2.73 -18.08 22.29
CA SER A 66 -1.43 -17.77 21.69
C SER A 66 -1.26 -18.43 20.32
N LYS A 67 -0.36 -17.89 19.47
CA LYS A 67 -0.09 -18.45 18.13
C LYS A 67 0.34 -19.92 18.11
N HIS A 68 0.85 -20.44 19.21
CA HIS A 68 1.25 -21.85 19.32
C HIS A 68 0.08 -22.76 19.69
N GLU A 69 -0.99 -22.25 20.30
CA GLU A 69 -2.14 -23.04 20.76
C GLU A 69 -3.29 -23.11 19.74
N ARG A 70 -3.29 -22.22 18.75
CA ARG A 70 -4.28 -22.17 17.67
C ARG A 70 -3.65 -22.38 16.29
N PHE A 71 -4.46 -22.80 15.33
CA PHE A 71 -4.13 -22.77 13.91
C PHE A 71 -4.58 -21.44 13.31
N THR A 72 -3.68 -20.77 12.60
CA THR A 72 -3.97 -19.51 11.93
C THR A 72 -3.84 -19.66 10.43
N PHE A 73 -4.83 -19.16 9.70
CA PHE A 73 -4.78 -19.00 8.25
C PHE A 73 -4.86 -17.51 7.93
N MET A 74 -3.98 -17.03 7.06
CA MET A 74 -3.99 -15.66 6.59
C MET A 74 -4.06 -15.64 5.08
N PHE A 75 -5.03 -14.92 4.55
CA PHE A 75 -5.24 -14.72 3.12
C PHE A 75 -5.11 -13.24 2.80
N SER A 76 -4.29 -12.92 1.81
CA SER A 76 -3.97 -11.55 1.41
C SER A 76 -3.69 -11.51 -0.08
N ALA A 77 -4.13 -10.46 -0.78
CA ALA A 77 -3.82 -10.31 -2.20
C ALA A 77 -2.43 -9.70 -2.41
N THR A 78 -1.97 -8.86 -1.48
CA THR A 78 -0.61 -8.31 -1.46
C THR A 78 0.19 -8.84 -0.27
N PHE A 79 1.52 -8.79 -0.36
CA PHE A 79 2.42 -9.21 0.72
C PHE A 79 3.46 -8.13 1.05
N SER A 80 2.97 -6.93 1.35
CA SER A 80 3.83 -5.81 1.77
C SER A 80 4.55 -6.11 3.09
N ASP A 81 5.55 -5.29 3.43
CA ASP A 81 6.29 -5.42 4.69
C ASP A 81 5.38 -5.42 5.93
N GLU A 82 4.28 -4.65 5.87
CA GLU A 82 3.28 -4.59 6.93
C GLU A 82 2.55 -5.94 7.11
N ILE A 83 2.18 -6.60 6.00
CA ILE A 83 1.57 -7.94 6.01
C ILE A 83 2.55 -8.97 6.55
N ARG A 84 3.82 -8.85 6.20
CA ARG A 84 4.88 -9.73 6.68
C ARG A 84 5.06 -9.63 8.19
N ILE A 85 5.05 -8.42 8.74
CA ILE A 85 5.10 -8.19 10.20
C ILE A 85 3.88 -8.82 10.88
N LEU A 86 2.68 -8.64 10.31
CA LEU A 86 1.47 -9.27 10.86
C LEU A 86 1.55 -10.81 10.84
N ALA A 87 2.05 -11.38 9.74
CA ALA A 87 2.22 -12.82 9.58
C ALA A 87 3.12 -13.39 10.70
N GLN A 88 4.23 -12.72 10.98
CA GLN A 88 5.18 -13.12 12.04
C GLN A 88 4.54 -13.07 13.45
N HIS A 89 3.60 -12.15 13.66
CA HIS A 89 2.90 -12.00 14.93
C HIS A 89 1.80 -13.07 15.12
N PHE A 90 0.99 -13.35 14.08
CA PHE A 90 -0.20 -14.20 14.21
C PHE A 90 -0.01 -15.65 13.82
N ILE A 91 0.95 -15.93 12.95
CA ILE A 91 1.21 -17.26 12.43
C ILE A 91 2.45 -17.81 13.15
N ARG A 92 2.47 -19.14 13.32
CA ARG A 92 3.62 -19.84 13.90
C ARG A 92 4.87 -19.63 13.06
N ASP A 93 6.03 -19.71 13.68
CA ASP A 93 7.31 -19.40 13.03
C ASP A 93 7.62 -20.38 11.86
N ASN A 94 7.02 -21.57 11.86
CA ASN A 94 7.14 -22.60 10.83
C ASN A 94 5.98 -22.60 9.81
N TYR A 95 5.48 -21.42 9.44
CA TYR A 95 4.36 -21.33 8.51
C TYR A 95 4.74 -21.66 7.06
N ILE A 96 3.78 -22.18 6.31
CA ILE A 96 3.89 -22.40 4.88
C ILE A 96 3.31 -21.18 4.17
N SER A 97 4.13 -20.51 3.36
CA SER A 97 3.65 -19.47 2.46
C SER A 97 3.28 -20.10 1.12
N LEU A 98 2.01 -19.98 0.74
CA LEU A 98 1.53 -20.41 -0.57
C LEU A 98 1.23 -19.18 -1.41
N VAL A 99 1.99 -19.04 -2.49
CA VAL A 99 1.86 -17.93 -3.43
C VAL A 99 1.19 -18.46 -4.69
N VAL A 100 0.07 -17.86 -5.07
CA VAL A 100 -0.61 -18.13 -6.33
C VAL A 100 -0.40 -16.93 -7.24
N GLY A 101 0.38 -17.11 -8.31
CA GLY A 101 0.75 -16.03 -9.23
C GLY A 101 2.08 -15.35 -8.89
N LYS A 102 2.29 -14.15 -9.43
CA LYS A 102 3.51 -13.36 -9.20
C LYS A 102 3.26 -12.38 -8.04
N LEU A 103 4.07 -12.49 -6.98
CA LEU A 103 4.07 -11.50 -5.89
C LEU A 103 4.39 -10.13 -6.50
N ASP A 104 3.62 -9.11 -6.11
CA ASP A 104 3.82 -7.70 -6.47
C ASP A 104 3.53 -7.29 -7.92
N ALA A 105 3.16 -8.22 -8.80
CA ALA A 105 2.68 -7.84 -10.13
C ALA A 105 1.30 -7.18 -10.01
N ALA A 106 1.16 -5.96 -10.54
CA ALA A 106 -0.15 -5.39 -10.75
C ALA A 106 -0.97 -6.35 -11.63
N ASN A 107 -2.22 -6.64 -11.22
CA ASN A 107 -3.08 -7.63 -11.88
C ASN A 107 -3.05 -7.46 -13.40
N GLU A 108 -2.56 -8.49 -14.09
CA GLU A 108 -2.52 -8.54 -15.56
C GLU A 108 -3.93 -8.42 -16.16
N ASP A 109 -4.94 -8.84 -15.39
CA ASP A 109 -6.36 -8.76 -15.74
C ASP A 109 -6.94 -7.33 -15.67
N ILE A 110 -6.16 -6.31 -15.29
CA ILE A 110 -6.62 -4.92 -15.18
C ILE A 110 -5.92 -4.03 -16.20
N ILE A 111 -6.69 -3.50 -17.15
CA ILE A 111 -6.23 -2.44 -18.05
C ILE A 111 -6.30 -1.11 -17.31
N GLN A 112 -5.15 -0.50 -17.02
CA GLN A 112 -5.08 0.76 -16.28
C GLN A 112 -4.68 1.92 -17.22
N THR A 113 -5.40 3.02 -17.13
CA THR A 113 -5.15 4.25 -17.91
C THR A 113 -4.92 5.40 -16.96
N ILE A 114 -3.86 6.17 -17.16
CA ILE A 114 -3.61 7.39 -16.40
C ILE A 114 -3.74 8.58 -17.32
N GLU A 115 -4.62 9.51 -16.95
CA GLU A 115 -4.86 10.73 -17.70
C GLU A 115 -4.39 11.95 -16.89
N LYS A 116 -3.66 12.85 -17.55
CA LYS A 116 -3.29 14.14 -16.97
C LYS A 116 -4.51 15.06 -16.98
N VAL A 117 -5.09 15.33 -15.81
CA VAL A 117 -6.28 16.17 -15.68
C VAL A 117 -6.12 17.12 -14.49
N PRO A 118 -5.96 18.44 -14.73
CA PRO A 118 -5.93 19.44 -13.66
C PRO A 118 -7.25 19.43 -12.86
N ASN A 119 -7.19 19.73 -11.56
CA ASN A 119 -8.35 19.69 -10.66
C ASN A 119 -9.58 20.44 -11.19
N THR A 120 -9.38 21.56 -11.90
CA THR A 120 -10.46 22.37 -12.49
C THR A 120 -11.28 21.60 -13.52
N PHE A 121 -10.64 20.74 -14.31
CA PHE A 121 -11.26 19.99 -15.41
C PHE A 121 -11.62 18.55 -15.04
N LYS A 122 -11.23 18.07 -13.85
CA LYS A 122 -11.54 16.70 -13.40
C LYS A 122 -13.03 16.38 -13.44
N LYS A 123 -13.88 17.35 -13.08
CA LYS A 123 -15.34 17.20 -13.10
C LYS A 123 -15.87 16.98 -14.49
N ASP A 124 -15.55 17.89 -15.42
CA ASP A 124 -16.03 17.83 -16.80
C ASP A 124 -15.54 16.54 -17.47
N ARG A 125 -14.28 16.17 -17.24
CA ARG A 125 -13.71 14.94 -17.75
C ARG A 125 -14.39 13.70 -17.17
N LEU A 126 -14.72 13.69 -15.87
CA LEU A 126 -15.46 12.60 -15.26
C LEU A 126 -16.83 12.41 -15.93
N PHE A 127 -17.61 13.48 -16.07
CA PHE A 127 -18.93 13.39 -16.70
C PHE A 127 -18.83 12.95 -18.16
N GLN A 128 -17.83 13.45 -18.90
CA GLN A 128 -17.57 12.98 -20.25
C GLN A 128 -17.29 11.47 -20.31
N LEU A 129 -16.48 10.93 -19.38
CA LEU A 129 -16.20 9.49 -19.32
C LEU A 129 -17.44 8.68 -18.98
N LEU A 130 -18.26 9.16 -18.04
CA LEU A 130 -19.50 8.52 -17.64
C LEU A 130 -20.51 8.45 -18.79
N GLU A 131 -20.64 9.52 -19.56
CA GLU A 131 -21.54 9.58 -20.72
C GLU A 131 -21.06 8.74 -21.90
N GLN A 132 -19.75 8.73 -22.17
CA GLN A 132 -19.16 8.05 -23.33
C GLN A 132 -19.05 6.54 -23.15
N ASN A 133 -18.68 6.09 -21.95
CA ASN A 133 -18.21 4.71 -21.76
C ASN A 133 -19.06 3.89 -20.78
N LEU A 134 -19.90 4.50 -19.94
CA LEU A 134 -20.36 3.83 -18.71
C LEU A 134 -21.89 3.82 -18.52
N LYS A 135 -22.67 3.90 -19.59
CA LYS A 135 -24.15 3.94 -19.49
C LYS A 135 -24.79 2.67 -18.92
N SER A 136 -24.08 1.55 -18.88
CA SER A 136 -24.63 0.26 -18.41
C SER A 136 -23.67 -0.58 -17.56
N GLU A 137 -22.50 -0.04 -17.24
CA GLU A 137 -21.45 -0.75 -16.50
C GLU A 137 -21.39 -0.27 -15.05
N ARG A 138 -21.04 -1.17 -14.13
CA ARG A 138 -20.88 -0.81 -12.71
C ARG A 138 -19.57 -0.08 -12.55
N CYS A 139 -19.65 1.18 -12.10
CA CYS A 139 -18.49 2.03 -11.90
C CYS A 139 -18.30 2.38 -10.43
N LEU A 140 -17.09 2.20 -9.91
CA LEU A 140 -16.67 2.68 -8.59
C LEU A 140 -15.75 3.88 -8.73
N ILE A 141 -16.17 5.02 -8.20
CA ILE A 141 -15.40 6.27 -8.23
C ILE A 141 -14.80 6.52 -6.84
N PHE A 142 -13.47 6.59 -6.78
CA PHE A 142 -12.73 6.96 -5.59
C PHE A 142 -12.42 8.45 -5.55
N VAL A 143 -12.88 9.10 -4.50
CA VAL A 143 -12.61 10.52 -4.19
C VAL A 143 -11.91 10.65 -2.85
N GLU A 144 -11.22 11.76 -2.63
CA GLU A 144 -10.55 12.01 -1.35
C GLU A 144 -11.52 12.48 -0.26
N THR A 145 -12.45 13.39 -0.58
CA THR A 145 -13.33 14.02 0.41
C THR A 145 -14.80 13.60 0.26
N ASN A 146 -15.51 13.47 1.39
CA ASN A 146 -16.95 13.18 1.39
C ASN A 146 -17.77 14.28 0.69
N ARG A 147 -17.36 15.56 0.79
CA ARG A 147 -18.03 16.67 0.10
C ARG A 147 -18.00 16.47 -1.43
N THR A 148 -16.86 16.05 -1.97
CA THR A 148 -16.74 15.71 -3.39
C THR A 148 -17.61 14.51 -3.74
N ALA A 149 -17.66 13.50 -2.86
CA ALA A 149 -18.50 12.31 -3.06
C ALA A 149 -19.98 12.67 -3.19
N ASP A 150 -20.48 13.48 -2.25
CA ASP A 150 -21.87 13.92 -2.20
C ASP A 150 -22.22 14.74 -3.45
N TYR A 151 -21.35 15.68 -3.84
CA TYR A 151 -21.55 16.50 -5.03
C TYR A 151 -21.67 15.67 -6.32
N ILE A 152 -20.73 14.73 -6.54
CA ILE A 152 -20.75 13.87 -7.74
C ILE A 152 -22.00 12.99 -7.75
N SER A 153 -22.36 12.42 -6.60
CA SER A 153 -23.53 11.54 -6.47
C SER A 153 -24.84 12.27 -6.79
N ILE A 154 -25.01 13.50 -6.31
CA ILE A 154 -26.21 14.32 -6.55
C ILE A 154 -26.34 14.70 -8.04
N GLN A 155 -25.24 15.11 -8.67
CA GLN A 155 -25.24 15.49 -10.09
C GLN A 155 -25.57 14.28 -10.99
N GLN A 156 -25.05 13.10 -10.67
CA GLN A 156 -25.36 11.87 -11.42
C GLN A 156 -26.82 11.45 -11.29
N PHE A 157 -27.38 11.50 -10.08
CA PHE A 157 -28.80 11.19 -9.85
C PHE A 157 -29.71 12.10 -10.69
N THR A 158 -29.33 13.37 -10.83
CA THR A 158 -30.07 14.35 -11.66
C THR A 158 -30.01 14.02 -13.15
N ASN A 159 -28.91 13.42 -13.63
CA ASN A 159 -28.67 13.11 -15.05
C ASN A 159 -29.16 11.71 -15.47
N GLY A 160 -29.72 10.91 -14.56
CA GLY A 160 -30.30 9.59 -14.87
C GLY A 160 -29.27 8.52 -15.27
N ILE A 161 -27.98 8.72 -14.97
CA ILE A 161 -26.90 7.78 -15.27
C ILE A 161 -26.82 6.77 -14.12
N CYS A 162 -27.13 5.49 -14.38
CA CYS A 162 -27.32 4.48 -13.33
C CYS A 162 -26.11 3.53 -13.17
N GLN A 163 -25.93 3.04 -11.93
CA GLN A 163 -24.92 2.09 -11.39
C GLN A 163 -23.51 2.63 -11.09
N ILE A 164 -23.45 3.88 -10.59
CA ILE A 164 -22.20 4.48 -10.12
C ILE A 164 -22.21 4.53 -8.60
N LEU A 165 -21.12 4.06 -8.00
CA LEU A 165 -20.86 4.19 -6.58
C LEU A 165 -19.71 5.16 -6.36
N VAL A 166 -19.93 6.22 -5.60
CA VAL A 166 -18.88 7.16 -5.22
C VAL A 166 -18.49 6.89 -3.77
N ALA A 167 -17.21 6.63 -3.52
CA ALA A 167 -16.71 6.29 -2.19
C ALA A 167 -15.37 6.97 -1.91
N THR A 168 -15.17 7.33 -0.64
CA THR A 168 -13.83 7.64 -0.13
C THR A 168 -13.11 6.34 0.23
N SER A 169 -11.77 6.36 0.25
CA SER A 169 -10.98 5.18 0.63
C SER A 169 -11.25 4.68 2.05
N VAL A 170 -11.79 5.52 2.93
CA VAL A 170 -12.18 5.11 4.29
C VAL A 170 -13.51 4.36 4.25
N VAL A 171 -14.51 4.91 3.55
CA VAL A 171 -15.83 4.29 3.43
C VAL A 171 -15.75 2.96 2.67
N ALA A 172 -14.87 2.86 1.69
CA ALA A 172 -14.69 1.65 0.90
C ALA A 172 -14.03 0.48 1.67
N ARG A 173 -13.41 0.72 2.83
CA ARG A 173 -12.80 -0.36 3.63
C ARG A 173 -13.88 -1.11 4.41
N GLY A 174 -13.99 -2.41 4.18
CA GLY A 174 -14.94 -3.29 4.89
C GLY A 174 -16.36 -3.29 4.32
N LEU A 175 -16.61 -2.54 3.24
CA LEU A 175 -17.77 -2.74 2.38
C LEU A 175 -17.39 -3.75 1.29
N ASP A 176 -18.11 -4.87 1.25
CA ASP A 176 -17.97 -5.85 0.17
C ASP A 176 -18.72 -5.31 -1.06
N PHE A 177 -17.98 -4.77 -2.03
CA PHE A 177 -18.55 -4.30 -3.28
C PHE A 177 -18.60 -5.46 -4.27
N PRO A 178 -19.76 -5.70 -4.92
CA PRO A 178 -19.81 -6.65 -6.01
C PRO A 178 -18.84 -6.21 -7.11
N LEU A 179 -18.24 -7.19 -7.81
CA LEU A 179 -17.33 -7.00 -8.94
C LEU A 179 -17.78 -5.84 -9.82
N VAL A 180 -16.99 -4.77 -9.86
CA VAL A 180 -17.25 -3.61 -10.71
C VAL A 180 -16.46 -3.74 -12.01
N ASP A 181 -17.07 -3.28 -13.09
CA ASP A 181 -16.45 -3.33 -14.42
C ASP A 181 -15.39 -2.23 -14.54
N TYR A 182 -15.67 -1.06 -13.92
CA TYR A 182 -14.79 0.10 -13.93
C TYR A 182 -14.45 0.63 -12.55
N VAL A 183 -13.19 1.01 -12.38
CA VAL A 183 -12.71 1.78 -11.23
C VAL A 183 -12.14 3.11 -11.71
N ILE A 184 -12.68 4.22 -11.23
CA ILE A 184 -12.18 5.56 -11.52
C ILE A 184 -11.55 6.15 -10.26
N ASN A 185 -10.25 6.43 -10.30
CA ASN A 185 -9.59 7.25 -9.30
C ASN A 185 -9.72 8.73 -9.70
N TYR A 186 -10.75 9.39 -9.16
CA TYR A 186 -10.91 10.85 -9.34
C TYR A 186 -9.77 11.61 -8.67
N ASP A 187 -9.39 11.16 -7.47
CA ASP A 187 -8.19 11.60 -6.77
C ASP A 187 -7.24 10.42 -6.60
N LEU A 188 -5.97 10.57 -7.02
CA LEU A 188 -4.95 9.55 -6.76
C LEU A 188 -4.70 9.41 -5.25
N PRO A 189 -4.49 8.18 -4.75
CA PRO A 189 -4.14 7.97 -3.37
C PRO A 189 -2.69 8.40 -3.08
N ASN A 190 -2.44 8.71 -1.80
CA ASN A 190 -1.13 9.12 -1.30
C ASN A 190 -0.12 7.95 -1.13
N SER A 191 -0.57 6.71 -1.31
CA SER A 191 0.26 5.50 -1.26
C SER A 191 -0.16 4.56 -2.38
N ILE A 192 0.84 3.86 -2.92
CA ILE A 192 0.72 2.94 -4.03
C ILE A 192 0.04 1.61 -3.61
N ASP A 193 0.03 1.28 -2.33
CA ASP A 193 -0.68 0.10 -1.81
C ASP A 193 -2.19 0.35 -1.83
N ILE A 194 -2.60 1.54 -1.38
CA ILE A 194 -4.00 1.98 -1.49
C ILE A 194 -4.42 2.02 -2.96
N TYR A 195 -3.55 2.45 -3.88
CA TYR A 195 -3.82 2.41 -5.31
C TYR A 195 -4.13 0.98 -5.80
N ILE A 196 -3.28 0.01 -5.47
CA ILE A 196 -3.51 -1.41 -5.80
C ILE A 196 -4.85 -1.88 -5.23
N HIS A 197 -5.15 -1.57 -3.96
CA HIS A 197 -6.41 -1.97 -3.33
C HIS A 197 -7.66 -1.36 -3.97
N ARG A 198 -7.54 -0.16 -4.54
CA ARG A 198 -8.61 0.50 -5.27
C ARG A 198 -8.84 -0.17 -6.62
N ILE A 199 -7.80 -0.35 -7.43
CA ILE A 199 -7.94 -0.98 -8.75
C ILE A 199 -8.33 -2.46 -8.64
N GLY A 200 -7.89 -3.16 -7.59
CA GLY A 200 -8.25 -4.55 -7.31
C GLY A 200 -9.72 -4.80 -6.95
N ARG A 201 -10.59 -3.78 -7.05
CA ARG A 201 -12.06 -3.91 -7.01
C ARG A 201 -12.64 -4.36 -8.35
N THR A 202 -11.84 -4.29 -9.42
CA THR A 202 -12.15 -4.85 -10.73
C THR A 202 -11.13 -5.94 -11.10
N GLY A 203 -11.35 -6.66 -12.20
CA GLY A 203 -10.38 -7.62 -12.74
C GLY A 203 -10.17 -8.85 -11.86
N ARG A 204 -11.22 -9.67 -11.65
CA ARG A 204 -11.12 -10.94 -10.91
C ARG A 204 -11.90 -12.05 -11.60
N ALA A 205 -11.57 -13.30 -11.29
CA ALA A 205 -12.27 -14.50 -11.75
C ALA A 205 -12.39 -14.62 -13.28
N GLY A 206 -11.35 -14.20 -14.02
CA GLY A 206 -11.31 -14.27 -15.49
C GLY A 206 -12.04 -13.15 -16.22
N HIS A 207 -12.66 -12.20 -15.50
CA HIS A 207 -13.19 -10.97 -16.10
C HIS A 207 -12.10 -9.91 -16.16
N LEU A 208 -11.89 -9.33 -17.34
CA LEU A 208 -11.01 -8.17 -17.53
C LEU A 208 -11.61 -6.95 -16.85
N GLY A 209 -10.81 -6.30 -16.00
CA GLY A 209 -11.16 -5.07 -15.33
C GLY A 209 -10.56 -3.85 -16.00
N ARG A 210 -11.19 -2.68 -15.83
CA ARG A 210 -10.68 -1.42 -16.35
C ARG A 210 -10.55 -0.40 -15.23
N SER A 211 -9.42 0.31 -15.19
CA SER A 211 -9.23 1.42 -14.28
C SER A 211 -8.72 2.68 -14.97
N ILE A 212 -9.27 3.83 -14.57
CA ILE A 212 -8.88 5.15 -15.07
C ILE A 212 -8.48 6.00 -13.88
N SER A 213 -7.32 6.63 -13.93
CA SER A 213 -6.80 7.46 -12.83
C SER A 213 -6.46 8.85 -13.31
N PHE A 214 -7.01 9.86 -12.62
CA PHE A 214 -6.71 11.26 -12.91
C PHE A 214 -5.47 11.70 -12.15
N PHE A 215 -4.46 12.11 -12.90
CA PHE A 215 -3.22 12.68 -12.38
C PHE A 215 -3.27 14.19 -12.49
N ASP A 216 -3.18 14.88 -11.35
CA ASP A 216 -3.07 16.32 -11.32
C ASP A 216 -1.59 16.76 -11.17
N PRO A 217 -1.00 17.45 -12.16
CA PRO A 217 0.38 17.91 -12.10
C PRO A 217 0.65 18.94 -11.00
N ASP A 218 -0.36 19.72 -10.61
CA ASP A 218 -0.21 20.80 -9.62
C ASP A 218 -0.30 20.25 -8.18
N ARG A 219 -0.73 18.99 -8.04
CA ARG A 219 -0.91 18.33 -6.76
C ARG A 219 0.36 17.60 -6.32
N ASN A 220 0.99 18.09 -5.24
CA ASN A 220 2.24 17.54 -4.71
C ASN A 220 2.17 16.06 -4.28
N SER A 221 1.02 15.57 -3.81
CA SER A 221 0.87 14.15 -3.44
C SER A 221 0.94 13.24 -4.67
N ASP A 222 0.31 13.64 -5.77
CA ASP A 222 0.24 12.85 -7.00
C ASP A 222 1.63 12.73 -7.61
N ARG A 223 2.43 13.82 -7.54
CA ARG A 223 3.84 13.81 -7.93
C ARG A 223 4.70 12.82 -7.13
N LYS A 224 4.42 12.62 -5.83
CA LYS A 224 5.15 11.65 -5.01
C LYS A 224 4.83 10.22 -5.45
N THR A 225 3.54 9.92 -5.63
CA THR A 225 3.08 8.59 -6.07
C THR A 225 3.47 8.28 -7.52
N ALA A 226 3.76 9.29 -8.34
CA ALA A 226 4.11 9.11 -9.76
C ALA A 226 5.29 8.15 -10.00
N ARG A 227 6.33 8.20 -9.15
CA ARG A 227 7.51 7.32 -9.27
C ARG A 227 7.13 5.85 -9.10
N ASP A 228 6.45 5.55 -7.99
CA ASP A 228 6.04 4.20 -7.64
C ASP A 228 5.02 3.65 -8.66
N LEU A 229 4.18 4.53 -9.19
CA LEU A 229 3.20 4.20 -10.21
C LEU A 229 3.88 3.83 -11.53
N ILE A 230 4.91 4.55 -11.97
CA ILE A 230 5.66 4.19 -13.18
C ILE A 230 6.36 2.86 -13.00
N SER A 231 6.97 2.59 -11.84
CA SER A 231 7.61 1.30 -11.55
C SER A 231 6.63 0.13 -11.66
N LYS A 232 5.38 0.33 -11.23
CA LYS A 232 4.34 -0.71 -11.33
C LYS A 232 3.80 -0.86 -12.74
N LEU A 233 3.57 0.25 -13.44
CA LEU A 233 3.08 0.20 -14.82
C LEU A 233 4.10 -0.41 -15.78
N SER A 234 5.40 -0.21 -15.54
CA SER A 234 6.46 -0.82 -16.36
C SER A 234 6.64 -2.31 -16.10
N GLU A 235 6.18 -2.82 -14.96
CA GLU A 235 6.20 -4.24 -14.62
C GLU A 235 5.08 -5.02 -15.32
N VAL A 236 3.94 -4.39 -15.60
CA VAL A 236 2.79 -5.03 -16.27
C VAL A 236 3.03 -5.13 -17.77
N VAL A 237 3.01 -6.36 -18.29
CA VAL A 237 3.20 -6.62 -19.73
C VAL A 237 2.02 -6.05 -20.52
N GLY A 238 2.32 -5.21 -21.53
CA GLY A 238 1.31 -4.66 -22.45
C GLY A 238 0.69 -3.33 -22.01
N GLN A 239 1.11 -2.78 -20.88
CA GLN A 239 0.60 -1.50 -20.39
C GLN A 239 1.39 -0.30 -20.94
N VAL A 240 0.68 0.65 -21.55
CA VAL A 240 1.30 1.86 -22.08
C VAL A 240 1.48 2.89 -20.97
N VAL A 241 2.74 3.17 -20.60
CA VAL A 241 3.07 4.28 -19.69
C VAL A 241 2.93 5.60 -20.45
N PRO A 242 2.05 6.53 -20.00
CA PRO A 242 1.91 7.82 -20.65
C PRO A 242 3.20 8.63 -20.62
N GLU A 243 3.56 9.24 -21.75
CA GLU A 243 4.81 9.99 -21.89
C GLU A 243 4.91 11.18 -20.93
N PHE A 244 3.77 11.78 -20.57
CA PHE A 244 3.74 12.88 -19.62
C PHE A 244 4.18 12.47 -18.21
N LEU A 245 4.01 11.22 -17.80
CA LEU A 245 4.42 10.75 -16.47
C LEU A 245 5.92 10.62 -16.35
N LYS A 246 6.61 10.20 -17.43
CA LYS A 246 8.06 10.01 -17.44
C LYS A 246 8.80 11.30 -17.09
N ARG A 247 8.32 12.44 -17.61
CA ARG A 247 8.90 13.77 -17.37
C ARG A 247 8.99 14.13 -15.88
N TYR A 248 8.01 13.72 -15.07
CA TYR A 248 7.99 14.04 -13.63
C TYR A 248 9.02 13.24 -12.82
N VAL A 249 9.50 12.11 -13.35
CA VAL A 249 10.59 11.34 -12.73
C VAL A 249 11.94 11.97 -13.06
N ASP A 250 12.12 12.43 -14.30
CA ASP A 250 13.35 13.09 -14.77
C ASP A 250 13.58 14.46 -14.09
N ASP A 251 12.53 15.28 -13.95
CA ASP A 251 12.62 16.61 -13.33
C ASP A 251 13.05 16.57 -11.86
N SER A 252 12.79 15.44 -11.19
CA SER A 252 13.14 15.28 -9.78
C SER A 252 14.57 14.77 -9.56
N TYR A 253 15.29 14.38 -10.62
CA TYR A 253 16.74 14.13 -10.59
C TYR A 253 17.55 15.44 -10.65
N HIS A 254 16.96 16.52 -11.17
CA HIS A 254 17.62 17.82 -11.27
C HIS A 254 17.53 18.68 -10.00
N ILE A 255 16.61 18.41 -9.07
CA ILE A 255 16.47 19.19 -7.83
C ILE A 255 17.57 18.89 -6.80
N PHE A 256 18.28 17.77 -6.91
CA PHE A 256 19.47 17.51 -6.06
C PHE A 256 20.77 18.10 -6.63
N ASN A 257 20.72 18.87 -7.72
CA ASN A 257 21.91 19.42 -8.37
C ASN A 257 21.89 20.93 -8.63
N CYS A 258 21.01 21.68 -7.96
CA CYS A 258 21.06 23.15 -8.02
C CYS A 258 20.73 23.81 -6.67
N ASP A 259 21.70 23.78 -5.76
CA ASP A 259 22.01 24.93 -4.92
C ASP A 259 23.54 25.14 -4.98
N GLY A 260 23.94 26.37 -5.29
CA GLY A 260 25.27 26.71 -5.79
C GLY A 260 26.43 26.56 -4.80
N TYR A 261 27.63 26.53 -5.40
CA TYR A 261 29.00 26.41 -4.86
C TYR A 261 29.60 25.00 -4.78
N GLY A 262 30.53 24.74 -5.72
CA GLY A 262 31.73 23.93 -5.43
C GLY A 262 31.68 22.46 -5.81
N VAL A 263 32.17 22.17 -7.01
CA VAL A 263 32.52 20.85 -7.57
C VAL A 263 33.14 19.88 -6.54
N ARG A 264 32.58 18.67 -6.40
CA ARG A 264 33.35 17.40 -6.40
C ARG A 264 32.53 16.27 -7.02
N ASN A 265 33.04 15.76 -8.14
CA ASN A 265 32.56 14.55 -8.82
C ASN A 265 32.49 13.37 -7.84
N ILE A 266 31.31 12.82 -7.60
CA ILE A 266 31.16 11.46 -7.11
C ILE A 266 30.66 10.63 -8.28
N ASN A 267 31.60 9.96 -8.94
CA ASN A 267 31.32 8.89 -9.88
C ASN A 267 30.63 7.76 -9.10
N ILE A 268 29.31 7.62 -9.24
CA ILE A 268 28.64 6.35 -8.91
C ILE A 268 28.57 5.54 -10.21
N THR A 269 29.73 5.07 -10.64
CA THR A 269 29.82 3.84 -11.43
C THR A 269 30.17 2.74 -10.45
N HIS A 270 29.23 1.86 -10.13
CA HIS A 270 29.53 0.44 -9.95
C HIS A 270 28.26 -0.41 -9.83
N PHE A 271 27.79 -0.86 -11.00
CA PHE A 271 27.35 -2.24 -11.15
C PHE A 271 28.58 -3.17 -11.13
N LYS A 272 28.36 -4.37 -10.58
CA LYS A 272 29.23 -5.53 -10.32
C LYS A 272 30.41 -5.79 -11.29
N ALA A 273 31.55 -6.23 -10.74
CA ALA A 273 32.35 -7.35 -11.28
C ALA A 273 33.31 -7.93 -10.23
N ASN A 274 33.41 -9.27 -10.23
CA ASN A 274 34.25 -10.13 -9.41
C ASN A 274 35.75 -10.02 -9.74
N GLY A 275 36.60 -10.33 -8.74
CA GLY A 275 37.71 -11.28 -8.89
C GLY A 275 39.13 -10.72 -9.11
N PHE A 276 40.06 -11.27 -8.32
CA PHE A 276 41.54 -11.23 -8.46
C PHE A 276 42.17 -9.83 -8.27
N GLY A 277 43.23 -9.62 -7.49
CA GLY A 277 44.31 -10.49 -7.09
C GLY A 277 45.63 -9.76 -7.35
N ASN A 278 46.30 -9.36 -6.27
CA ASN A 278 47.76 -9.21 -6.13
C ASN A 278 48.52 -7.98 -6.67
N GLN A 279 49.38 -7.50 -5.75
CA GLN A 279 50.77 -7.08 -5.91
C GLN A 279 51.16 -5.68 -6.43
N ASN A 280 51.83 -4.98 -5.50
CA ASN A 280 53.21 -4.46 -5.58
C ASN A 280 53.47 -2.97 -5.87
N ARG A 281 54.33 -2.45 -4.96
CA ARG A 281 55.39 -1.44 -5.15
C ARG A 281 54.95 0.02 -5.33
N ALA A 282 55.70 1.04 -4.96
CA ALA A 282 56.87 1.28 -4.10
C ALA A 282 57.19 2.79 -4.27
N ALA A 283 58.02 3.34 -3.37
CA ALA A 283 58.64 4.67 -3.40
C ALA A 283 57.71 5.84 -3.05
N GLY A 284 58.09 6.79 -2.20
CA GLY A 284 59.40 7.18 -1.66
C GLY A 284 59.49 8.71 -1.65
N PHE A 285 60.35 9.25 -0.78
CA PHE A 285 60.71 10.67 -0.52
C PHE A 285 59.84 11.38 0.55
N SER A 286 60.29 11.53 1.80
CA SER A 286 61.37 12.40 2.38
C SER A 286 60.84 13.84 2.62
N ASP A 287 61.13 14.60 3.68
CA ASP A 287 62.16 14.62 4.73
C ASP A 287 61.67 15.41 5.97
N ASP A 288 62.33 15.13 7.11
CA ASP A 288 62.72 16.02 8.22
C ASP A 288 61.72 16.89 9.00
N ALA A 289 61.62 16.68 10.32
CA ALA A 289 62.45 17.42 11.29
C ALA A 289 62.00 17.23 12.76
N ALA A 290 63.00 17.25 13.65
CA ALA A 290 62.99 17.59 15.08
C ALA A 290 62.74 16.47 16.12
N ILE A 291 63.85 16.11 16.77
CA ILE A 291 64.00 15.41 18.06
C ILE A 291 64.14 16.48 19.18
N SER A 292 63.45 16.27 20.31
CA SER A 292 63.93 16.47 21.69
C SER A 292 62.75 16.13 22.62
N ASP A 293 62.70 14.96 23.24
CA ASP A 293 63.44 14.55 24.44
C ASP A 293 63.02 15.33 25.70
N ALA A 294 62.36 14.63 26.63
CA ALA A 294 62.42 14.81 28.09
C ALA A 294 61.37 13.90 28.79
N THR A 295 61.86 12.77 29.32
CA THR A 295 61.73 12.29 30.72
C THR A 295 60.34 12.32 31.37
N ASP A 296 59.78 11.13 31.69
CA ASP A 296 59.72 10.54 33.04
C ASP A 296 58.57 11.18 33.87
N GLU A 297 57.76 10.56 34.71
CA GLU A 297 57.74 9.29 35.43
C GLU A 297 56.27 9.24 35.98
N GLU A 298 55.55 8.14 35.86
CA GLU A 298 55.24 7.20 36.95
C GLU A 298 53.83 7.35 37.59
N SER A 299 53.17 6.19 37.71
CA SER A 299 52.28 5.75 38.81
C SER A 299 50.85 6.37 38.90
N ASN A 300 49.81 5.54 38.71
CA ASN A 300 48.96 4.92 39.76
C ASN A 300 47.86 5.88 40.24
N ASP A 301 46.63 5.52 40.57
CA ASP A 301 45.92 4.26 40.82
C ASP A 301 44.42 4.61 40.88
N ILE A 302 43.56 3.62 40.59
CA ILE A 302 42.29 3.28 41.28
C ILE A 302 41.27 4.42 41.52
N GLU A 303 40.09 4.38 40.88
CA GLU A 303 38.84 3.69 41.29
C GLU A 303 37.78 3.81 40.18
#